data_AF-A0A7W1R0X0-F1
#
_entry.id   AF-A0A7W1R0X0-F1
#
_cell.length_a   1.000
_cell.length_b   1.000
_cell.length_c   1.000
_cell.angle_alpha   90.00
_cell.angle_beta   90.00
_cell.angle_gamma   90.00
#
_symmetry.space_group_name_H-M   'P 1'
#
loop_
_entity.id
_entity.type
_entity.pdbx_description
1 polymer ?
#
loop_
_entity_poly.entity_id
_entity_poly.type
_entity_poly.pdbx_seq_one_letter_code
_entity_poly.pdbx_strand_id
1 'polypeptide(L)'
;MNVEIRVLDDPGEAAGELLAEAATPGTNLVLSGGSTVGSAYEAAAKRRSRWDGVHVWFGDERAVAPDHENSNYRLARETLLDALG
;
A
#
# COMPACT_ATOMS: atom_id res chain seq x y z
N MET A 1 10.81 -16.16 -17.68
CA MET A 1 10.18 -15.45 -16.55
C MET A 1 10.96 -15.87 -15.32
N ASN A 2 11.71 -14.94 -14.71
CA ASN A 2 12.44 -15.22 -13.47
C ASN A 2 11.57 -14.77 -12.31
N VAL A 3 11.38 -15.66 -11.33
CA VAL A 3 10.70 -15.35 -10.08
C VAL A 3 11.76 -15.16 -9.02
N GLU A 4 11.76 -14.00 -8.37
CA GLU A 4 12.59 -13.74 -7.20
C GLU A 4 11.81 -14.14 -5.94
N ILE A 5 12.43 -14.91 -5.05
CA ILE A 5 11.86 -15.28 -3.75
C ILE A 5 12.81 -14.77 -2.68
N ARG A 6 12.28 -13.94 -1.77
CA ARG A 6 13.01 -13.40 -0.61
C ARG A 6 12.41 -13.97 0.67
N VAL A 7 13.26 -14.44 1.58
CA VAL A 7 12.88 -14.83 2.94
C VAL A 7 13.48 -13.79 3.88
N LEU A 8 12.63 -13.03 4.54
CA LEU A 8 12.98 -11.87 5.34
C LEU A 8 12.27 -11.96 6.70
N ASP A 9 12.89 -11.39 7.73
CA ASP A 9 12.29 -11.33 9.06
C ASP A 9 11.07 -10.40 9.10
N ASP A 10 11.11 -9.31 8.32
CA ASP A 10 9.99 -8.38 8.13
C ASP A 10 9.66 -8.20 6.64
N PRO A 11 8.80 -9.07 6.07
CA PRO A 11 8.37 -8.93 4.68
C PRO A 11 7.43 -7.72 4.47
N GLY A 12 6.82 -7.19 5.53
CA GLY A 12 5.94 -6.01 5.46
C GLY A 12 6.74 -4.75 5.18
N GLU A 13 7.81 -4.51 5.94
CA GLU A 13 8.74 -3.40 5.72
C GLU A 13 9.32 -3.45 4.30
N ALA A 14 9.83 -4.63 3.89
CA ALA A 14 10.40 -4.80 2.55
C ALA A 14 9.39 -4.59 1.42
N ALA A 15 8.13 -5.00 1.61
CA ALA A 15 7.06 -4.71 0.65
C ALA A 15 6.75 -3.20 0.60
N GLY A 16 6.81 -2.51 1.72
CA GLY A 16 6.64 -1.05 1.80
C GLY A 16 7.74 -0.29 1.07
N GLU A 17 8.99 -0.73 1.19
CA GLU A 17 10.11 -0.18 0.43
C GLU A 17 9.88 -0.31 -1.09
N LEU A 18 9.55 -1.52 -1.56
CA LEU A 18 9.25 -1.78 -2.96
C LEU A 18 8.07 -0.94 -3.48
N LEU A 19 7.03 -0.77 -2.65
CA LEU A 19 5.87 0.04 -2.98
C LEU A 19 6.24 1.53 -3.12
N ALA A 20 7.03 2.08 -2.19
CA ALA A 20 7.48 3.46 -2.25
C ALA A 20 8.41 3.75 -3.44
N GLU A 21 9.25 2.77 -3.81
CA GLU A 21 10.10 2.84 -5.00
C GLU A 21 9.26 2.82 -6.29
N ALA A 22 8.22 2.00 -6.34
CA ALA A 22 7.32 1.91 -7.48
C ALA A 22 6.44 3.17 -7.65
N ALA A 23 6.13 3.87 -6.57
CA ALA A 23 5.24 5.04 -6.54
C ALA A 23 5.85 6.29 -7.21
N THR A 24 6.00 6.26 -8.53
CA THR A 24 6.52 7.35 -9.35
C THR A 24 5.44 7.97 -10.25
N PRO A 25 5.56 9.23 -10.70
CA PRO A 25 4.54 9.86 -11.54
C PRO A 25 4.21 9.03 -12.79
N GLY A 26 2.91 8.85 -13.07
CA GLY A 26 2.39 8.05 -14.19
C GLY A 26 2.22 6.56 -13.88
N THR A 27 2.55 6.11 -12.66
CA THR A 27 2.37 4.70 -12.27
C THR A 27 0.95 4.40 -11.80
N ASN A 28 0.54 3.14 -12.00
CA ASN A 28 -0.72 2.60 -11.52
C ASN A 28 -0.41 1.51 -10.49
N LEU A 29 -0.88 1.69 -9.25
CA LEU A 29 -0.67 0.76 -8.16
C LEU A 29 -2.01 0.16 -7.73
N VAL A 30 -2.02 -1.15 -7.52
CA VAL A 30 -3.20 -1.87 -7.03
C VAL A 30 -2.97 -2.23 -5.57
N LEU A 31 -3.79 -1.67 -4.69
CA LEU A 31 -3.78 -1.92 -3.25
C LEU A 31 -4.65 -3.14 -2.91
N SER A 32 -4.35 -3.75 -1.78
CA SER A 32 -4.98 -4.96 -1.27
C SER A 32 -5.28 -4.81 0.21
N GLY A 33 -6.08 -5.73 0.75
CA GLY A 33 -6.36 -5.83 2.18
C GLY A 33 -5.36 -6.70 2.94
N GLY A 34 -5.53 -6.74 4.27
CA GLY A 34 -4.81 -7.65 5.16
C GLY A 34 -3.88 -6.93 6.12
N SER A 35 -3.64 -7.54 7.28
CA SER A 35 -2.85 -6.93 8.36
C SER A 35 -1.38 -6.72 7.98
N THR A 36 -0.75 -7.68 7.28
CA THR A 36 0.62 -7.54 6.76
C THR A 36 0.75 -6.42 5.73
N VAL A 37 -0.32 -6.12 5.01
CA VAL A 37 -0.35 -5.04 4.00
C VAL A 37 -0.42 -3.67 4.67
N GLY A 38 -1.15 -3.56 5.79
CA GLY A 38 -1.19 -2.33 6.58
C GLY A 38 0.20 -1.86 7.04
N SER A 39 1.04 -2.77 7.53
CA SER A 39 2.41 -2.40 7.93
C SER A 39 3.28 -1.96 6.74
N ALA A 40 3.11 -2.59 5.58
CA ALA A 40 3.79 -2.17 4.35
C ALA A 40 3.38 -0.76 3.89
N TYR A 41 2.12 -0.40 4.07
CA TYR A 41 1.59 0.93 3.77
C TYR A 41 2.19 2.01 4.67
N GLU A 42 2.26 1.76 5.97
CA GLU A 42 2.92 2.65 6.91
C GLU A 42 4.41 2.85 6.58
N ALA A 43 5.12 1.77 6.25
CA ALA A 43 6.52 1.81 5.83
C ALA A 43 6.71 2.64 4.54
N ALA A 44 5.84 2.42 3.55
CA ALA A 44 5.88 3.17 2.29
C ALA A 44 5.63 4.67 2.50
N ALA A 45 4.66 5.03 3.34
CA ALA A 45 4.34 6.41 3.68
C ALA A 45 5.52 7.13 4.38
N LYS A 46 6.19 6.44 5.32
CA LYS A 46 7.41 6.95 5.99
C LYS A 46 8.54 7.19 4.99
N ARG A 47 8.67 6.31 3.98
CA ARG A 47 9.77 6.37 3.02
C ARG A 47 9.57 7.46 1.97
N ARG A 48 8.33 7.71 1.56
CA ARG A 48 7.95 8.71 0.56
C ARG A 48 6.59 9.32 0.88
N SER A 49 6.61 10.58 1.30
CA SER A 49 5.43 11.34 1.71
C SER A 49 4.67 12.03 0.56
N ARG A 50 5.16 11.95 -0.69
CA ARG A 50 4.51 12.55 -1.86
C ARG A 50 4.45 11.62 -3.05
N TRP A 51 3.23 11.35 -3.50
CA TRP A 51 2.90 10.42 -4.58
C TRP A 51 2.24 11.17 -5.75
N ASP A 52 2.79 12.34 -6.09
CA ASP A 52 2.28 13.19 -7.17
C ASP A 52 2.19 12.42 -8.50
N GLY A 53 1.00 12.38 -9.09
CA GLY A 53 0.76 11.72 -10.37
C GLY A 53 0.73 10.18 -10.31
N VAL A 54 0.65 9.58 -9.13
CA VAL A 54 0.41 8.14 -8.95
C VAL A 54 -1.09 7.86 -8.95
N HIS A 55 -1.52 6.82 -9.67
CA HIS A 55 -2.90 6.35 -9.66
C HIS A 55 -3.04 5.10 -8.81
N VAL A 56 -4.02 5.10 -7.92
CA VAL A 56 -4.27 4.01 -6.98
C VAL A 56 -5.60 3.33 -7.29
N TRP A 57 -5.59 2.00 -7.29
CA TRP A 57 -6.73 1.12 -7.50
C TRP A 57 -6.83 0.13 -6.34
N PHE A 58 -7.98 -0.52 -6.18
CA PHE A 58 -8.16 -1.63 -5.24
C PHE A 58 -8.41 -2.91 -6.01
N GLY A 59 -7.68 -3.98 -5.68
CA GLY A 59 -7.87 -5.29 -6.32
C GLY A 59 -9.20 -5.94 -5.94
N ASP A 60 -9.62 -5.74 -4.69
CA ASP A 60 -10.90 -6.14 -4.12
C ASP A 60 -11.35 -5.13 -3.06
N GLU A 61 -12.65 -5.17 -2.73
CA GLU A 61 -13.20 -4.44 -1.58
C GLU A 61 -14.46 -5.17 -1.07
N ARG A 62 -14.72 -4.99 0.22
CA ARG A 62 -15.87 -5.51 0.95
C ARG A 62 -17.02 -4.55 0.73
N ALA A 63 -18.22 -5.07 0.50
CA ALA A 63 -19.44 -4.27 0.32
C ALA A 63 -19.95 -3.70 1.66
N VAL A 64 -19.13 -2.85 2.30
CA VAL A 64 -19.39 -2.19 3.58
C VAL A 64 -19.11 -0.68 3.43
N ALA A 65 -19.48 0.12 4.44
CA ALA A 65 -19.20 1.54 4.44
C ALA A 65 -17.68 1.83 4.40
N PRO A 66 -17.23 2.96 3.82
CA PRO A 66 -15.80 3.27 3.67
C PRO A 66 -15.04 3.47 4.99
N ASP A 67 -15.75 3.74 6.09
CA ASP A 67 -15.22 3.89 7.44
C ASP A 67 -15.38 2.61 8.28
N HIS A 68 -15.95 1.55 7.69
CA HIS A 68 -16.10 0.26 8.36
C HIS A 68 -14.74 -0.42 8.53
N GLU A 69 -14.55 -1.16 9.63
CA GLU A 69 -13.27 -1.76 9.98
C GLU A 69 -12.70 -2.74 8.94
N ASN A 70 -13.58 -3.44 8.24
CA ASN A 70 -13.25 -4.38 7.17
C ASN A 70 -13.03 -3.76 5.78
N SER A 71 -13.14 -2.43 5.62
CA SER A 71 -12.88 -1.77 4.34
C SER A 71 -11.38 -1.71 4.04
N ASN A 72 -10.98 -2.18 2.86
CA ASN A 72 -9.62 -2.00 2.35
C ASN A 72 -9.32 -0.51 2.09
N TYR A 73 -10.32 0.27 1.68
CA TYR A 73 -10.21 1.72 1.58
C TYR A 73 -9.89 2.34 2.93
N ARG A 74 -10.59 1.97 4.01
CA ARG A 74 -10.26 2.45 5.37
C ARG A 74 -8.81 2.14 5.72
N LEU A 75 -8.39 0.89 5.52
CA LEU A 75 -7.02 0.45 5.79
C LEU A 75 -6.01 1.32 5.04
N ALA A 76 -6.15 1.44 3.72
CA ALA A 76 -5.26 2.24 2.88
C ALA A 76 -5.27 3.72 3.27
N ARG A 77 -6.44 4.27 3.60
CA ARG A 77 -6.58 5.67 4.03
C ARG A 77 -5.77 5.93 5.30
N GLU A 78 -6.00 5.13 6.34
CA GLU A 78 -5.39 5.33 7.66
C GLU A 78 -3.89 5.03 7.70
N THR A 79 -3.41 4.10 6.87
CA THR A 79 -2.01 3.66 6.90
C THR A 79 -1.12 4.27 5.82
N LEU A 80 -1.71 4.80 4.74
CA LEU A 80 -0.98 5.38 3.62
C LEU A 80 -1.53 6.74 3.22
N LEU A 81 -2.77 6.81 2.71
CA LEU A 81 -3.23 7.97 1.94
C LEU A 81 -3.32 9.24 2.78
N ASP A 82 -3.76 9.18 4.03
CA ASP A 82 -3.83 10.36 4.91
C ASP A 82 -2.43 10.89 5.29
N ALA A 83 -1.39 10.06 5.19
CA ALA A 83 0.00 10.45 5.40
C ALA A 83 0.68 10.99 4.13
N LEU A 84 0.05 10.82 2.96
CA LEU A 84 0.50 11.41 1.70
C LEU A 84 -0.06 12.83 1.60
N GLY A 85 0.83 13.82 1.58
CA GLY A 85 0.48 15.24 1.59
C GLY A 85 -0.03 15.78 0.26
#